data_AF-A0A2E9P4R9-F1
#
_entry.id   AF-A0A2E9P4R9-F1
#
_cell.length_a   1.000
_cell.length_b   1.000
_cell.length_c   1.000
_cell.angle_alpha   90.00
_cell.angle_beta   90.00
_cell.angle_gamma   90.00
#
_symmetry.space_group_name_H-M   'P 1'
#
loop_
_entity.id
_entity.type
_entity.pdbx_description
1 polymer ?
#
loop_
_entity_poly.entity_id
_entity_poly.type
_entity_poly.pdbx_seq_one_letter_code
_entity_poly.pdbx_strand_id
1 'polypeptide(L)'
;MDEQSSLSEFLTTREVADLLRLKQRKVYDLAARNIIPCVKATGKLLFPKTEINRWIQHKGAYLAETAPRPSVILGSHDPLFEWTITASGCGLPTFFNGSLDGFMRFKNREGVACGIHTQNPDLEDWNTSLVDSYLKQSPSVLVHWAKRERGLLTKQGSGISNIEDTIGKRLVARQAGAGAQELFERQLNLAGIGFDSVNFVRTVQTETEAALSVLEGEADSCFGLRCFADRYNLEFVSVCEEYFDLVIDRHAYFEEGLQTLFEFTKNDRFGAEVGRYGGYDISGLGEVRMNGCP
;
A
#
# COMPACT_ATOMS: atom_id res chain seq x y z
N MET A 1 22.50 46.53 -13.47
CA MET A 1 23.65 45.69 -13.81
C MET A 1 23.13 44.27 -13.82
N ASP A 2 22.72 43.87 -15.02
CA ASP A 2 22.30 42.54 -15.48
C ASP A 2 23.29 41.45 -15.01
N GLU A 3 23.04 40.15 -14.95
CA GLU A 3 21.99 39.27 -15.45
C GLU A 3 22.25 37.88 -14.80
N GLN A 4 21.22 37.04 -14.67
CA GLN A 4 21.29 35.57 -14.63
C GLN A 4 22.07 34.87 -13.48
N SER A 5 21.41 34.72 -12.32
CA SER A 5 21.61 33.51 -11.50
C SER A 5 20.78 32.36 -12.11
N SER A 6 21.26 31.85 -13.25
CA SER A 6 20.84 30.53 -13.72
C SER A 6 21.42 29.52 -12.73
N LEU A 7 20.55 28.74 -12.09
CA LEU A 7 20.96 27.61 -11.27
C LEU A 7 21.66 26.60 -12.20
N SER A 8 22.99 26.69 -12.31
CA SER A 8 23.79 25.74 -13.07
C SER A 8 23.47 24.32 -12.56
N GLU A 9 22.99 23.49 -13.47
CA GLU A 9 22.63 22.09 -13.21
C GLU A 9 23.84 21.25 -12.76
N PHE A 10 25.04 21.73 -13.05
CA PHE A 10 26.31 21.10 -12.76
C PHE A 10 27.14 21.96 -11.79
N LEU A 11 27.76 21.29 -10.82
CA LEU A 11 28.75 21.83 -9.91
C LEU A 11 30.15 21.61 -10.48
N THR A 12 31.07 22.51 -10.16
CA THR A 12 32.51 22.37 -10.40
C THR A 12 33.18 21.58 -9.27
N THR A 13 34.41 21.09 -9.51
CA THR A 13 35.22 20.43 -8.46
C THR A 13 35.39 21.29 -7.21
N ARG A 14 35.47 22.61 -7.37
CA ARG A 14 35.58 23.55 -6.24
C ARG A 14 34.30 23.58 -5.43
N GLU A 15 33.15 23.72 -6.06
CA GLU A 15 31.85 23.78 -5.39
C GLU A 15 31.51 22.47 -4.68
N VAL A 16 31.85 21.31 -5.25
CA VAL A 16 31.71 20.02 -4.57
C VAL A 16 32.65 19.90 -3.38
N ALA A 17 33.88 20.40 -3.49
CA ALA A 17 34.84 20.42 -2.38
C ALA A 17 34.32 21.27 -1.22
N ASP A 18 33.77 22.46 -1.52
CA ASP A 18 33.18 23.35 -0.54
C ASP A 18 31.92 22.73 0.10
N LEU A 19 31.05 22.11 -0.71
CA LEU A 19 29.84 21.41 -0.27
C LEU A 19 30.15 20.27 0.72
N LEU A 20 31.14 19.43 0.39
CA LEU A 20 31.54 18.29 1.21
C LEU A 20 32.54 18.65 2.32
N ARG A 21 32.98 19.91 2.39
CA ARG A 21 34.06 20.38 3.28
C ARG A 21 35.36 19.56 3.11
N LEU A 22 35.72 19.25 1.87
CA LEU A 22 36.92 18.50 1.49
C LEU A 22 37.91 19.38 0.73
N LYS A 23 39.16 18.95 0.62
CA LYS A 23 40.13 19.56 -0.32
C LYS A 23 39.81 19.09 -1.74
N GLN A 24 39.95 19.97 -2.75
CA GLN A 24 39.70 19.62 -4.16
C GLN A 24 40.47 18.38 -4.63
N ARG A 25 41.72 18.19 -4.16
CA ARG A 25 42.51 16.97 -4.43
C ARG A 25 41.77 15.69 -4.03
N LYS A 26 41.02 15.71 -2.93
CA LYS A 26 40.23 14.56 -2.48
C LYS A 26 39.01 14.32 -3.37
N VAL A 27 38.38 15.38 -3.86
CA VAL A 27 37.29 15.26 -4.85
C VAL A 27 37.79 14.62 -6.15
N TYR A 28 38.98 15.01 -6.64
CA TYR A 28 39.62 14.34 -7.77
C TYR A 28 39.89 12.85 -7.53
N ASP A 29 40.39 12.48 -6.34
CA ASP A 29 40.62 11.08 -5.95
C ASP A 29 39.30 10.28 -5.90
N LEU A 30 38.23 10.86 -5.37
CA LEU A 30 36.91 10.23 -5.34
C LEU A 30 36.33 10.05 -6.76
N ALA A 31 36.49 11.05 -7.63
CA ALA A 31 36.04 10.97 -9.01
C ALA A 31 36.84 9.93 -9.81
N ALA A 32 38.17 9.90 -9.65
CA ALA A 32 39.04 8.92 -10.32
C ALA A 32 38.73 7.46 -9.93
N ARG A 33 38.21 7.24 -8.73
CA ARG A 33 37.78 5.93 -8.23
C ARG A 33 36.31 5.62 -8.52
N ASN A 34 35.61 6.48 -9.27
CA ASN A 34 34.16 6.39 -9.54
C ASN A 34 33.31 6.31 -8.26
N ILE A 35 33.76 6.92 -7.16
CA ILE A 35 33.04 6.91 -5.88
C ILE A 35 31.95 7.98 -5.86
N ILE A 36 32.18 9.12 -6.52
CA ILE A 36 31.27 10.27 -6.57
C ILE A 36 30.76 10.47 -8.00
N PRO A 37 29.46 10.75 -8.23
CA PRO A 37 28.92 10.94 -9.58
C PRO A 37 29.57 12.14 -10.28
N CYS A 38 30.12 11.92 -11.48
CA CYS A 38 30.73 13.00 -12.27
C CYS A 38 30.69 12.72 -13.77
N VAL A 39 30.70 13.78 -14.56
CA VAL A 39 30.77 13.76 -16.03
C VAL A 39 32.04 14.50 -16.45
N LYS A 40 32.77 13.94 -17.42
CA LYS A 40 33.94 14.60 -18.01
C LYS A 40 33.53 15.28 -19.31
N ALA A 41 33.42 16.61 -19.30
CA ALA A 41 33.15 17.41 -20.49
C ALA A 41 34.37 18.27 -20.80
N THR A 42 34.85 18.22 -22.05
CA THR A 42 35.95 19.07 -22.57
C THR A 42 37.18 19.15 -21.64
N GLY A 43 37.54 18.02 -21.01
CA GLY A 43 38.71 17.90 -20.12
C GLY A 43 38.48 18.36 -18.67
N LYS A 44 37.30 18.88 -18.34
CA LYS A 44 36.91 19.28 -16.97
C LYS A 44 35.93 18.27 -16.36
N LEU A 45 35.99 18.14 -15.04
CA LEU A 45 35.00 17.38 -14.28
C LEU A 45 33.83 18.29 -13.92
N LEU A 46 32.62 17.84 -14.22
CA LEU A 46 31.35 18.44 -13.85
C LEU A 46 30.55 17.45 -13.02
N PHE A 47 29.81 17.93 -12.04
CA PHE A 47 29.11 17.09 -11.06
C PHE A 47 27.62 17.47 -11.06
N PRO A 48 26.73 16.61 -11.56
CA PRO A 48 25.29 16.91 -11.57
C PRO A 48 24.78 17.14 -10.14
N LYS A 49 24.21 18.31 -9.86
CA LYS A 49 23.85 18.73 -8.49
C LYS A 49 22.86 17.76 -7.82
N THR A 50 21.89 17.27 -8.59
CA THR A 50 20.88 16.29 -8.14
C THR A 50 21.50 14.95 -7.76
N GLU A 51 22.44 14.44 -8.56
CA GLU A 51 23.14 13.19 -8.28
C GLU A 51 24.08 13.30 -7.10
N ILE A 52 24.79 14.44 -6.94
CA ILE A 52 25.63 14.69 -5.77
C ILE A 52 24.81 14.72 -4.49
N ASN A 53 23.66 15.42 -4.49
CA ASN A 53 22.78 15.45 -3.34
C ASN A 53 22.25 14.05 -2.98
N ARG A 54 21.85 13.25 -3.99
CA ARG A 54 21.43 11.85 -3.80
C ARG A 54 22.58 11.00 -3.24
N TRP A 55 23.79 11.18 -3.74
CA TRP A 55 24.97 10.46 -3.26
C TRP A 55 25.31 10.79 -1.80
N ILE A 56 25.21 12.07 -1.40
CA ILE A 56 25.40 12.51 -0.01
C ILE A 56 24.35 11.84 0.90
N GLN A 57 23.08 11.84 0.47
CA GLN A 57 21.98 11.20 1.20
C GLN A 57 22.22 9.69 1.36
N HIS A 58 22.64 9.00 0.30
CA HIS A 58 22.90 7.56 0.32
C HIS A 58 24.14 7.18 1.16
N LYS A 59 25.20 8.00 1.14
CA LYS A 59 26.38 7.81 2.01
C LYS A 59 26.07 8.12 3.47
N GLY A 60 25.21 9.09 3.74
CA GLY A 60 24.68 9.37 5.08
C GLY A 60 23.75 8.24 5.58
N ALA A 61 22.95 7.65 4.69
CA ALA A 61 22.08 6.52 4.99
C ALA A 61 22.88 5.25 5.33
N TYR A 62 24.03 5.01 4.71
CA TYR A 62 24.91 3.89 5.06
C TYR A 62 25.57 4.02 6.45
N LEU A 63 25.67 5.23 7.01
CA LEU A 63 26.17 5.47 8.37
C LEU A 63 25.05 5.48 9.43
N ALA A 64 23.80 5.69 9.00
CA ALA A 64 22.66 5.35 9.82
C ALA A 64 22.46 3.83 9.70
N GLU A 65 23.12 3.06 10.55
CA GLU A 65 22.68 1.70 10.89
C GLU A 65 21.23 1.81 11.38
N THR A 66 20.27 1.80 10.46
CA THR A 66 18.87 1.75 10.85
C THR A 66 18.64 0.33 11.34
N ALA A 67 18.48 0.18 12.66
CA ALA A 67 18.17 -1.11 13.26
C ALA A 67 17.13 -1.88 12.42
N PRO A 68 17.33 -3.19 12.21
CA PRO A 68 16.43 -3.99 11.39
C PRO A 68 14.99 -3.82 11.89
N ARG A 69 14.05 -3.63 10.95
CA ARG A 69 12.63 -3.57 11.27
C ARG A 69 12.21 -4.92 11.87
N PRO A 70 11.32 -4.95 12.88
CA PRO A 70 10.70 -6.19 13.31
C PRO A 70 10.02 -6.88 12.12
N SER A 71 10.17 -8.19 11.97
CA SER A 71 9.59 -8.98 10.88
C SER A 71 8.07 -9.17 11.03
N VAL A 72 7.33 -8.08 11.13
CA VAL A 72 5.88 -8.03 11.32
C VAL A 72 5.23 -7.45 10.07
N ILE A 73 4.13 -8.05 9.64
CA ILE A 73 3.23 -7.51 8.60
C ILE A 73 2.15 -6.68 9.28
N LEU A 74 1.98 -5.43 8.83
CA LEU A 74 1.07 -4.44 9.38
C LEU A 74 -0.11 -4.18 8.43
N GLY A 75 -1.06 -3.36 8.86
CA GLY A 75 -2.05 -2.75 7.96
C GLY A 75 -3.38 -3.45 7.93
N SER A 76 -4.12 -3.27 6.84
CA SER A 76 -5.44 -3.83 6.68
C SER A 76 -5.42 -5.35 6.57
N HIS A 77 -6.48 -5.97 7.08
CA HIS A 77 -6.75 -7.38 6.84
C HIS A 77 -7.19 -7.63 5.40
N ASP A 78 -6.73 -8.75 4.83
CA ASP A 78 -7.22 -9.31 3.58
C ASP A 78 -7.33 -10.85 3.71
N PRO A 79 -8.52 -11.44 3.45
CA PRO A 79 -8.74 -12.88 3.60
C PRO A 79 -7.83 -13.79 2.77
N LEU A 80 -7.41 -13.38 1.58
CA LEU A 80 -6.49 -14.16 0.74
C LEU A 80 -5.05 -14.01 1.25
N PHE A 81 -4.66 -12.80 1.61
CA PHE A 81 -3.32 -12.50 2.13
C PHE A 81 -3.05 -13.20 3.46
N GLU A 82 -3.99 -13.14 4.41
CA GLU A 82 -3.88 -13.84 5.71
C GLU A 82 -3.72 -15.36 5.52
N TRP A 83 -4.54 -15.94 4.64
CA TRP A 83 -4.42 -17.36 4.31
C TRP A 83 -3.06 -17.67 3.70
N THR A 84 -2.56 -16.82 2.79
CA THR A 84 -1.26 -17.00 2.12
C THR A 84 -0.10 -16.94 3.12
N ILE A 85 -0.13 -16.00 4.06
CA ILE A 85 0.86 -15.90 5.15
C ILE A 85 0.91 -17.20 5.94
N THR A 86 -0.25 -17.74 6.33
CA THR A 86 -0.32 -18.99 7.09
C THR A 86 0.10 -20.20 6.26
N ALA A 87 -0.42 -20.32 5.03
CA ALA A 87 -0.24 -21.49 4.18
C ALA A 87 1.19 -21.60 3.60
N SER A 88 1.87 -20.48 3.41
CA SER A 88 3.27 -20.43 2.96
C SER A 88 4.26 -20.89 4.03
N GLY A 89 3.89 -20.78 5.31
CA GLY A 89 4.81 -21.05 6.41
C GLY A 89 5.94 -20.02 6.54
N CYS A 90 5.73 -18.80 6.04
CA CYS A 90 6.77 -17.75 6.01
C CYS A 90 7.22 -17.23 7.39
N GLY A 91 6.50 -17.59 8.46
CA GLY A 91 6.85 -17.24 9.84
C GLY A 91 6.69 -15.77 10.20
N LEU A 92 6.06 -14.95 9.34
CA LEU A 92 5.84 -13.53 9.59
C LEU A 92 4.58 -13.31 10.45
N PRO A 93 4.70 -12.83 11.70
CA PRO A 93 3.54 -12.40 12.48
C PRO A 93 2.81 -11.21 11.83
N THR A 94 1.51 -11.12 12.11
CA THR A 94 0.64 -10.07 11.58
C THR A 94 0.07 -9.21 12.70
N PHE A 95 0.02 -7.90 12.47
CA PHE A 95 -0.77 -6.95 13.25
C PHE A 95 -1.76 -6.27 12.29
N PHE A 96 -2.93 -6.88 12.11
CA PHE A 96 -3.96 -6.34 11.24
C PHE A 96 -4.89 -5.38 11.97
N ASN A 97 -5.06 -4.20 11.38
CA ASN A 97 -5.95 -3.15 11.83
C ASN A 97 -6.48 -2.38 10.60
N GLY A 98 -6.20 -1.08 10.47
CA GLY A 98 -6.55 -0.26 9.30
C GLY A 98 -5.34 0.15 8.45
N SER A 99 -5.58 0.51 7.18
CA SER A 99 -4.54 0.93 6.24
C SER A 99 -3.72 2.12 6.75
N LEU A 100 -4.40 3.15 7.28
CA LEU A 100 -3.72 4.36 7.76
C LEU A 100 -2.88 4.09 9.01
N ASP A 101 -3.42 3.38 10.00
CA ASP A 101 -2.68 3.00 11.22
C ASP A 101 -1.46 2.13 10.88
N GLY A 102 -1.65 1.08 10.08
CA GLY A 102 -0.55 0.23 9.66
C GLY A 102 0.50 0.97 8.85
N PHE A 103 0.10 1.89 7.97
CA PHE A 103 1.06 2.71 7.21
C PHE A 103 1.84 3.66 8.13
N MET A 104 1.21 4.26 9.15
CA MET A 104 1.90 5.09 10.13
C MET A 104 2.90 4.28 10.97
N ARG A 105 2.53 3.08 11.41
CA ARG A 105 3.45 2.14 12.08
C ARG A 105 4.60 1.70 11.17
N PHE A 106 4.32 1.45 9.90
CA PHE A 106 5.34 1.14 8.90
C PHE A 106 6.31 2.31 8.72
N LYS A 107 5.83 3.55 8.69
CA LYS A 107 6.68 4.77 8.68
C LYS A 107 7.56 4.86 9.93
N ASN A 108 7.05 4.45 11.08
CA ASN A 108 7.77 4.36 12.34
C ASN A 108 8.71 3.13 12.43
N ARG A 109 8.86 2.35 11.35
CA ARG A 109 9.73 1.17 11.27
C ARG A 109 9.31 0.01 12.19
N GLU A 110 8.03 -0.08 12.56
CA GLU A 110 7.50 -1.13 13.45
C GLU A 110 7.25 -2.47 12.74
N GLY A 111 7.40 -2.53 11.41
CA GLY A 111 7.17 -3.72 10.60
C GLY A 111 7.85 -3.65 9.24
N VAL A 112 7.92 -4.79 8.55
CA VAL A 112 8.62 -4.99 7.26
C VAL A 112 7.72 -4.88 6.04
N ALA A 113 6.41 -5.09 6.20
CA ALA A 113 5.42 -4.92 5.15
C ALA A 113 4.12 -4.35 5.74
N CYS A 114 3.32 -3.70 4.92
CA CYS A 114 2.03 -3.13 5.31
C CYS A 114 1.00 -3.31 4.19
N GLY A 115 -0.10 -4.00 4.47
CA GLY A 115 -1.24 -4.11 3.55
C GLY A 115 -2.12 -2.86 3.58
N ILE A 116 -2.41 -2.28 2.43
CA ILE A 116 -3.22 -1.05 2.31
C ILE A 116 -4.23 -1.13 1.16
N HIS A 117 -5.37 -0.48 1.34
CA HIS A 117 -6.42 -0.33 0.33
C HIS A 117 -7.14 1.03 0.52
N THR A 118 -6.40 2.12 0.37
CA THR A 118 -6.93 3.48 0.51
C THR A 118 -7.21 4.06 -0.86
N GLN A 119 -8.45 4.50 -1.09
CA GLN A 119 -8.82 5.14 -2.34
C GLN A 119 -8.17 6.52 -2.43
N ASN A 120 -7.66 6.87 -3.61
CA ASN A 120 -7.16 8.22 -3.82
C ASN A 120 -8.34 9.23 -3.87
N PRO A 121 -8.17 10.46 -3.37
CA PRO A 121 -9.22 11.49 -3.45
C PRO A 121 -9.57 11.83 -4.91
N ASP A 122 -8.54 12.09 -5.73
CA ASP A 122 -8.67 12.69 -7.06
C ASP A 122 -8.10 11.82 -8.21
N LEU A 123 -7.74 10.56 -7.93
CA LEU A 123 -7.21 9.63 -8.93
C LEU A 123 -8.11 8.41 -9.00
N GLU A 124 -8.26 7.83 -10.21
CA GLU A 124 -8.93 6.54 -10.41
C GLU A 124 -8.14 5.34 -9.85
N ASP A 125 -6.95 5.62 -9.32
CA ASP A 125 -6.05 4.65 -8.71
C ASP A 125 -6.23 4.57 -7.18
N TRP A 126 -5.54 3.62 -6.56
CA TRP A 126 -5.55 3.35 -5.13
C TRP A 126 -4.13 3.39 -4.57
N ASN A 127 -4.02 3.67 -3.27
CA ASN A 127 -2.81 3.60 -2.44
C ASN A 127 -1.70 4.60 -2.79
N THR A 128 -1.57 5.01 -4.05
CA THR A 128 -0.44 5.81 -4.56
C THR A 128 -0.34 7.18 -3.90
N SER A 129 -1.45 7.90 -3.69
CA SER A 129 -1.43 9.21 -3.00
C SER A 129 -1.02 9.10 -1.53
N LEU A 130 -1.38 8.00 -0.86
CA LEU A 130 -1.02 7.77 0.54
C LEU A 130 0.51 7.61 0.71
N VAL A 131 1.15 6.90 -0.23
CA VAL A 131 2.55 6.47 -0.10
C VAL A 131 3.55 7.37 -0.82
N ASP A 132 3.13 8.17 -1.81
CA ASP A 132 4.01 8.93 -2.70
C ASP A 132 5.08 9.77 -1.96
N SER A 133 4.66 10.62 -1.03
CA SER A 133 5.57 11.50 -0.28
C SER A 133 6.60 10.74 0.56
N TYR A 134 6.20 9.57 1.07
CA TYR A 134 7.05 8.70 1.87
C TYR A 134 8.04 7.92 1.00
N LEU A 135 7.57 7.31 -0.10
CA LEU A 135 8.43 6.54 -1.01
C LEU A 135 9.52 7.42 -1.63
N LYS A 136 9.25 8.70 -1.90
CA LYS A 136 10.27 9.67 -2.34
C LYS A 136 11.46 9.84 -1.37
N GLN A 137 11.33 9.39 -0.13
CA GLN A 137 12.29 9.60 0.96
C GLN A 137 12.68 8.30 1.68
N SER A 138 12.17 7.15 1.24
CA SER A 138 12.34 5.88 1.95
C SER A 138 12.71 4.76 0.98
N PRO A 139 13.59 3.83 1.39
CA PRO A 139 13.91 2.64 0.63
C PRO A 139 12.80 1.58 0.71
N SER A 140 11.59 1.93 0.28
CA SER A 140 10.42 1.03 0.27
C SER A 140 9.82 0.96 -1.14
N VAL A 141 8.97 -0.04 -1.38
CA VAL A 141 8.24 -0.24 -2.64
C VAL A 141 6.75 -0.41 -2.34
N LEU A 142 5.90 0.03 -3.28
CA LEU A 142 4.50 -0.38 -3.34
C LEU A 142 4.38 -1.52 -4.34
N VAL A 143 3.87 -2.66 -3.89
CA VAL A 143 3.76 -3.90 -4.67
C VAL A 143 2.30 -4.29 -4.78
N HIS A 144 1.86 -4.62 -5.99
CA HIS A 144 0.50 -5.08 -6.22
C HIS A 144 0.26 -6.44 -5.58
N TRP A 145 -0.85 -6.60 -4.85
CA TRP A 145 -1.27 -7.90 -4.33
C TRP A 145 -2.47 -8.44 -5.09
N ALA A 146 -3.59 -7.71 -5.06
CA ALA A 146 -4.79 -8.09 -5.80
C ALA A 146 -5.74 -6.90 -5.99
N LYS A 147 -6.61 -6.99 -6.98
CA LYS A 147 -7.89 -6.26 -6.97
C LYS A 147 -8.97 -7.16 -6.39
N ARG A 148 -9.94 -6.55 -5.73
CA ARG A 148 -11.05 -7.27 -5.11
C ARG A 148 -12.36 -6.53 -5.28
N GLU A 149 -13.40 -7.29 -5.62
CA GLU A 149 -14.76 -6.79 -5.79
C GLU A 149 -15.43 -6.59 -4.42
N ARG A 150 -15.98 -5.40 -4.22
CA ARG A 150 -16.68 -5.00 -3.00
C ARG A 150 -18.08 -4.51 -3.33
N GLY A 151 -19.01 -4.83 -2.46
CA GLY A 151 -20.42 -4.57 -2.69
C GLY A 151 -21.29 -4.82 -1.49
N LEU A 152 -22.59 -4.90 -1.73
CA LEU A 152 -23.58 -5.21 -0.71
C LEU A 152 -23.72 -6.73 -0.62
N LEU A 153 -23.48 -7.27 0.57
CA LEU A 153 -23.81 -8.64 0.92
C LEU A 153 -25.22 -8.63 1.50
N THR A 154 -26.13 -9.36 0.88
CA THR A 154 -27.54 -9.30 1.21
C THR A 154 -28.09 -10.70 1.44
N LYS A 155 -29.17 -10.80 2.20
CA LYS A 155 -29.93 -12.05 2.24
C LYS A 155 -30.65 -12.28 0.92
N GLN A 156 -30.89 -13.56 0.63
CA GLN A 156 -31.82 -13.95 -0.42
C GLN A 156 -33.18 -13.28 -0.25
N GLY A 157 -33.67 -12.67 -1.33
CA GLY A 157 -34.96 -11.99 -1.33
C GLY A 157 -35.00 -10.70 -0.51
N SER A 158 -33.84 -10.11 -0.18
CA SER A 158 -33.75 -8.80 0.49
C SER A 158 -34.40 -7.66 -0.32
N GLY A 159 -34.50 -7.84 -1.64
CA GLY A 159 -34.97 -6.82 -2.57
C GLY A 159 -33.98 -5.66 -2.75
N ILE A 160 -32.71 -5.88 -2.43
CA ILE A 160 -31.63 -4.91 -2.61
C ILE A 160 -30.88 -5.27 -3.89
N SER A 161 -30.88 -4.37 -4.86
CA SER A 161 -30.24 -4.57 -6.18
C SER A 161 -29.20 -3.50 -6.53
N ASN A 162 -29.15 -2.42 -5.75
CA ASN A 162 -28.22 -1.29 -5.89
C ASN A 162 -28.05 -0.58 -4.53
N ILE A 163 -27.25 0.47 -4.49
CA ILE A 163 -26.97 1.24 -3.27
C ILE A 163 -28.22 2.00 -2.78
N GLU A 164 -29.04 2.48 -3.70
CA GLU A 164 -30.26 3.24 -3.43
C GLU A 164 -31.30 2.41 -2.68
N ASP A 165 -31.37 1.10 -2.96
CA ASP A 165 -32.26 0.16 -2.29
C ASP A 165 -31.90 -0.09 -0.82
N THR A 166 -30.76 0.43 -0.33
CA THR A 166 -30.38 0.33 1.09
C THR A 166 -31.22 1.24 2.00
N ILE A 167 -31.89 2.25 1.43
CA ILE A 167 -32.75 3.16 2.19
C ILE A 167 -33.92 2.38 2.80
N GLY A 168 -34.11 2.52 4.11
CA GLY A 168 -35.14 1.81 4.85
C GLY A 168 -34.84 0.34 5.15
N LYS A 169 -33.66 -0.18 4.78
CA LYS A 169 -33.18 -1.51 5.13
C LYS A 169 -32.30 -1.46 6.38
N ARG A 170 -32.17 -2.57 7.10
CA ARG A 170 -31.29 -2.70 8.26
C ARG A 170 -29.88 -3.05 7.81
N LEU A 171 -28.92 -2.17 8.03
CA LEU A 171 -27.53 -2.39 7.63
C LEU A 171 -26.61 -2.61 8.83
N VAL A 172 -25.53 -3.36 8.62
CA VAL A 172 -24.41 -3.45 9.57
C VAL A 172 -23.33 -2.46 9.17
N ALA A 173 -22.93 -1.61 10.12
CA ALA A 173 -21.78 -0.72 9.98
C ALA A 173 -20.49 -1.41 10.41
N ARG A 174 -19.37 -0.96 9.85
CA ARG A 174 -18.04 -1.23 10.40
C ARG A 174 -17.64 -0.10 11.36
N GLN A 175 -16.68 -0.39 12.25
CA GLN A 175 -16.17 0.61 13.19
C GLN A 175 -15.62 1.86 12.46
N ALA A 176 -15.71 3.01 13.11
CA ALA A 176 -15.14 4.25 12.56
C ALA A 176 -13.64 4.09 12.26
N GLY A 177 -13.20 4.62 11.12
CA GLY A 177 -11.82 4.46 10.64
C GLY A 177 -11.53 3.13 9.93
N ALA A 178 -12.51 2.22 9.81
CA ALA A 178 -12.37 1.07 8.93
C ALA A 178 -12.45 1.53 7.47
N GLY A 179 -11.47 1.15 6.64
CA GLY A 179 -11.43 1.58 5.23
C GLY A 179 -12.69 1.17 4.44
N ALA A 180 -13.30 0.03 4.77
CA ALA A 180 -14.56 -0.39 4.17
C ALA A 180 -15.74 0.54 4.53
N GLN A 181 -15.75 1.10 5.74
CA GLN A 181 -16.80 2.04 6.19
C GLN A 181 -16.68 3.38 5.45
N GLU A 182 -15.46 3.93 5.38
CA GLU A 182 -15.17 5.17 4.67
C GLU A 182 -15.49 5.05 3.18
N LEU A 183 -15.15 3.91 2.57
CA LEU A 183 -15.49 3.63 1.19
C LEU A 183 -17.01 3.54 0.99
N PHE A 184 -17.74 2.88 1.90
CA PHE A 184 -19.20 2.80 1.80
C PHE A 184 -19.84 4.19 1.89
N GLU A 185 -19.41 5.02 2.84
CA GLU A 185 -19.85 6.41 2.99
C GLU A 185 -19.62 7.22 1.72
N ARG A 186 -18.46 7.06 1.08
CA ARG A 186 -18.19 7.70 -0.22
C ARG A 186 -19.16 7.23 -1.31
N GLN A 187 -19.42 5.92 -1.39
CA GLN A 187 -20.34 5.37 -2.40
C GLN A 187 -21.79 5.83 -2.17
N LEU A 188 -22.24 5.90 -0.91
CA LEU A 188 -23.53 6.50 -0.55
C LEU A 188 -23.62 7.97 -0.99
N ASN A 189 -22.59 8.76 -0.69
CA ASN A 189 -22.53 10.17 -1.09
C ASN A 189 -22.56 10.34 -2.62
N LEU A 190 -21.87 9.48 -3.38
CA LEU A 190 -21.90 9.49 -4.84
C LEU A 190 -23.30 9.16 -5.40
N ALA A 191 -24.06 8.30 -4.71
CA ALA A 191 -25.46 8.01 -5.01
C ALA A 191 -26.44 9.09 -4.48
N GLY A 192 -25.94 10.16 -3.87
CA GLY A 192 -26.79 11.22 -3.29
C GLY A 192 -27.50 10.83 -1.99
N ILE A 193 -27.04 9.77 -1.32
CA ILE A 193 -27.62 9.24 -0.09
C ILE A 193 -26.82 9.76 1.10
N GLY A 194 -27.49 10.50 1.98
CA GLY A 194 -26.87 10.95 3.23
C GLY A 194 -26.67 9.77 4.19
N PHE A 195 -25.51 9.71 4.86
CA PHE A 195 -25.21 8.64 5.80
C PHE A 195 -26.29 8.44 6.88
N ASP A 196 -26.82 9.54 7.42
CA ASP A 196 -27.87 9.54 8.46
C ASP A 196 -29.22 8.97 7.98
N SER A 197 -29.40 8.79 6.67
CA SER A 197 -30.61 8.17 6.10
C SER A 197 -30.55 6.64 6.07
N VAL A 198 -29.37 6.07 6.31
CA VAL A 198 -29.16 4.62 6.35
C VAL A 198 -29.40 4.11 7.77
N ASN A 199 -30.24 3.10 7.91
CA ASN A 199 -30.56 2.50 9.21
C ASN A 199 -29.50 1.46 9.59
N PHE A 200 -28.44 1.91 10.27
CA PHE A 200 -27.45 1.01 10.85
C PHE A 200 -27.92 0.43 12.18
N VAL A 201 -28.11 -0.89 12.23
CA VAL A 201 -28.64 -1.59 13.41
C VAL A 201 -27.55 -2.11 14.35
N ARG A 202 -26.31 -2.22 13.86
CA ARG A 202 -25.17 -2.77 14.59
C ARG A 202 -23.86 -2.23 14.00
N THR A 203 -22.86 -2.04 14.85
CA THR A 203 -21.47 -1.78 14.43
C THR A 203 -20.60 -2.96 14.84
N VAL A 204 -19.84 -3.51 13.90
CA VAL A 204 -19.01 -4.71 14.10
C VAL A 204 -17.53 -4.44 13.83
N GLN A 205 -16.65 -5.31 14.35
CA GLN A 205 -15.20 -5.09 14.29
C GLN A 205 -14.52 -5.77 13.10
N THR A 206 -15.15 -6.76 12.48
CA THR A 206 -14.55 -7.60 11.42
C THR A 206 -15.49 -7.82 10.24
N GLU A 207 -14.94 -8.18 9.07
CA GLU A 207 -15.76 -8.42 7.86
C GLU A 207 -16.55 -9.71 8.00
N THR A 208 -15.95 -10.71 8.65
CA THR A 208 -16.62 -11.95 9.04
C THR A 208 -17.84 -11.67 9.91
N GLU A 209 -17.70 -10.85 10.95
CA GLU A 209 -18.84 -10.51 11.83
C GLU A 209 -19.94 -9.76 11.07
N ALA A 210 -19.58 -8.86 10.15
CA ALA A 210 -20.55 -8.16 9.30
C ALA A 210 -21.37 -9.13 8.44
N ALA A 211 -20.69 -10.06 7.76
CA ALA A 211 -21.35 -11.05 6.92
C ALA A 211 -22.19 -12.04 7.75
N LEU A 212 -21.73 -12.44 8.94
CA LEU A 212 -22.49 -13.30 9.85
C LEU A 212 -23.77 -12.62 10.35
N SER A 213 -23.74 -11.32 10.68
CA SER A 213 -24.95 -10.59 11.07
C SER A 213 -26.02 -10.56 9.97
N VAL A 214 -25.62 -10.55 8.69
CA VAL A 214 -26.55 -10.69 7.56
C VAL A 214 -27.08 -12.12 7.46
N LEU A 215 -26.18 -13.12 7.58
CA LEU A 215 -26.53 -14.54 7.51
C LEU A 215 -27.52 -14.96 8.62
N GLU A 216 -27.23 -14.60 9.87
CA GLU A 216 -28.05 -14.90 11.06
C GLU A 216 -29.33 -14.06 11.11
N GLY A 217 -29.32 -12.97 10.35
CA GLY A 217 -30.47 -12.19 10.03
C GLY A 217 -30.84 -11.05 10.95
N GLU A 218 -29.88 -10.66 11.76
CA GLU A 218 -29.85 -9.43 12.53
C GLU A 218 -29.95 -8.19 11.63
N ALA A 219 -29.43 -8.27 10.40
CA ALA A 219 -29.52 -7.22 9.39
C ALA A 219 -29.96 -7.76 8.02
N ASP A 220 -30.27 -6.85 7.11
CA ASP A 220 -30.69 -7.14 5.74
C ASP A 220 -29.51 -7.05 4.76
N SER A 221 -28.50 -6.23 5.06
CA SER A 221 -27.30 -6.07 4.25
C SER A 221 -26.08 -5.58 5.05
N CYS A 222 -24.88 -5.82 4.52
CA CYS A 222 -23.66 -5.12 4.93
C CYS A 222 -22.78 -4.80 3.71
N PHE A 223 -21.84 -3.87 3.84
CA PHE A 223 -20.86 -3.59 2.79
C PHE A 223 -19.59 -4.43 3.00
N GLY A 224 -19.20 -5.23 2.01
CA GLY A 224 -18.18 -6.27 2.18
C GLY A 224 -17.63 -6.84 0.87
N LEU A 225 -16.60 -7.67 0.98
CA LEU A 225 -15.98 -8.34 -0.16
C LEU A 225 -16.87 -9.47 -0.70
N ARG A 226 -16.86 -9.65 -2.02
CA ARG A 226 -17.62 -10.72 -2.68
C ARG A 226 -17.28 -12.11 -2.16
N CYS A 227 -16.02 -12.39 -1.83
CA CYS A 227 -15.61 -13.69 -1.33
C CYS A 227 -16.37 -14.15 -0.07
N PHE A 228 -16.88 -13.22 0.75
CA PHE A 228 -17.72 -13.55 1.90
C PHE A 228 -19.15 -13.90 1.49
N ALA A 229 -19.68 -13.30 0.43
CA ALA A 229 -20.98 -13.69 -0.11
C ALA A 229 -20.97 -15.13 -0.59
N ASP A 230 -19.96 -15.51 -1.38
CA ASP A 230 -19.80 -16.86 -1.90
C ASP A 230 -19.60 -17.87 -0.76
N ARG A 231 -18.78 -17.53 0.24
CA ARG A 231 -18.47 -18.39 1.39
C ARG A 231 -19.69 -18.65 2.27
N TYR A 232 -20.55 -17.65 2.46
CA TYR A 232 -21.72 -17.73 3.33
C TYR A 232 -23.03 -17.93 2.57
N ASN A 233 -22.96 -18.16 1.26
CA ASN A 233 -24.12 -18.34 0.38
C ASN A 233 -25.13 -17.18 0.50
N LEU A 234 -24.60 -15.95 0.55
CA LEU A 234 -25.37 -14.71 0.51
C LEU A 234 -25.50 -14.20 -0.92
N GLU A 235 -26.49 -13.36 -1.17
CA GLU A 235 -26.56 -12.60 -2.42
C GLU A 235 -25.52 -11.47 -2.40
N PHE A 236 -25.07 -11.07 -3.59
CA PHE A 236 -24.06 -10.03 -3.75
C PHE A 236 -24.47 -9.04 -4.82
N VAL A 237 -24.42 -7.75 -4.48
CA VAL A 237 -24.60 -6.64 -5.41
C VAL A 237 -23.28 -5.90 -5.53
N SER A 238 -22.68 -5.94 -6.72
CA SER A 238 -21.41 -5.25 -7.01
C SER A 238 -21.55 -3.74 -6.91
N VAL A 239 -20.55 -3.08 -6.33
CA VAL A 239 -20.49 -1.62 -6.19
C VAL A 239 -19.21 -1.07 -6.77
N CYS A 240 -18.07 -1.65 -6.42
CA CYS A 240 -16.76 -1.17 -6.86
C CYS A 240 -15.70 -2.26 -6.79
N GLU A 241 -14.58 -2.00 -7.46
CA GLU A 241 -13.34 -2.74 -7.28
C GLU A 241 -12.35 -1.90 -6.47
N GLU A 242 -11.64 -2.52 -5.55
CA GLU A 242 -10.56 -1.88 -4.78
C GLU A 242 -9.24 -2.63 -4.95
N TYR A 243 -8.13 -1.90 -4.89
CA TYR A 243 -6.80 -2.51 -4.87
C TYR A 243 -6.39 -2.75 -3.43
N PHE A 244 -5.90 -3.96 -3.18
CA PHE A 244 -5.12 -4.27 -2.01
C PHE A 244 -3.66 -4.37 -2.44
N ASP A 245 -2.79 -3.54 -1.88
CA ASP A 245 -1.37 -3.50 -2.20
C ASP A 245 -0.52 -3.57 -0.93
N LEU A 246 0.76 -3.91 -1.10
CA LEU A 246 1.73 -4.02 -0.01
C LEU A 246 2.77 -2.92 -0.12
N VAL A 247 2.94 -2.12 0.94
CA VAL A 247 4.15 -1.30 1.13
C VAL A 247 5.19 -2.18 1.80
N ILE A 248 6.35 -2.35 1.17
CA ILE A 248 7.40 -3.28 1.65
C ILE A 248 8.73 -2.55 1.76
N ASP A 249 9.45 -2.78 2.86
CA ASP A 249 10.83 -2.32 3.01
C ASP A 249 11.73 -3.11 2.04
N ARG A 250 12.55 -2.40 1.23
CA ARG A 250 13.31 -3.06 0.17
C ARG A 250 14.38 -4.01 0.69
N HIS A 251 14.95 -3.78 1.87
CA HIS A 251 15.88 -4.74 2.45
C HIS A 251 15.12 -6.00 2.88
N ALA A 252 14.01 -5.82 3.59
CA ALA A 252 13.19 -6.93 4.04
C ALA A 252 12.59 -7.76 2.89
N TYR A 253 12.33 -7.15 1.74
CA TYR A 253 11.81 -7.85 0.55
C TYR A 253 12.64 -9.08 0.19
N PHE A 254 13.97 -9.02 0.37
CA PHE A 254 14.90 -10.11 0.05
C PHE A 254 15.15 -11.08 1.22
N GLU A 255 14.54 -10.85 2.38
CA GLU A 255 14.67 -11.74 3.53
C GLU A 255 13.78 -12.98 3.38
N GLU A 256 14.17 -14.06 4.04
CA GLU A 256 13.58 -15.39 3.91
C GLU A 256 12.05 -15.40 4.04
N GLY A 257 11.49 -14.67 5.01
CA GLY A 257 10.05 -14.65 5.23
C GLY A 257 9.26 -14.11 4.03
N LEU A 258 9.64 -12.95 3.50
CA LEU A 258 8.93 -12.37 2.35
C LEU A 258 9.21 -13.15 1.06
N GLN A 259 10.43 -13.67 0.87
CA GLN A 259 10.72 -14.53 -0.26
C GLN A 259 9.91 -15.83 -0.22
N THR A 260 9.78 -16.47 0.95
CA THR A 260 8.93 -17.67 1.13
C THR A 260 7.48 -17.38 0.80
N LEU A 261 6.96 -16.23 1.22
CA LEU A 261 5.60 -15.79 0.93
C LEU A 261 5.35 -15.62 -0.58
N PHE A 262 6.23 -14.87 -1.28
CA PHE A 262 6.09 -14.62 -2.71
C PHE A 262 6.43 -15.83 -3.58
N GLU A 263 7.29 -16.75 -3.13
CA GLU A 263 7.52 -18.00 -3.86
C GLU A 263 6.30 -18.91 -3.77
N PHE A 264 5.61 -18.93 -2.62
CA PHE A 264 4.39 -19.70 -2.46
C PHE A 264 3.28 -19.27 -3.43
N THR A 265 3.19 -17.99 -3.81
CA THR A 265 2.17 -17.50 -4.75
C THR A 265 2.34 -18.02 -6.17
N LYS A 266 3.49 -18.62 -6.50
CA LYS A 266 3.77 -19.24 -7.80
C LYS A 266 3.33 -20.70 -7.89
N ASN A 267 2.93 -21.31 -6.77
CA ASN A 267 2.59 -22.73 -6.71
C ASN A 267 1.13 -22.99 -7.08
N ASP A 268 0.85 -24.19 -7.62
CA ASP A 268 -0.50 -24.62 -7.98
C ASP A 268 -1.49 -24.60 -6.80
N ARG A 269 -0.99 -24.85 -5.59
CA ARG A 269 -1.79 -24.78 -4.36
C ARG A 269 -2.35 -23.38 -4.11
N PHE A 270 -1.56 -22.33 -4.39
CA PHE A 270 -2.03 -20.96 -4.29
C PHE A 270 -3.09 -20.67 -5.36
N GLY A 271 -2.81 -21.02 -6.62
CA GLY A 271 -3.75 -20.83 -7.72
C GLY A 271 -5.10 -21.53 -7.49
N ALA A 272 -5.08 -22.75 -6.98
CA ALA A 272 -6.29 -23.50 -6.64
C ALA A 272 -7.10 -22.83 -5.52
N GLU A 273 -6.44 -22.30 -4.50
CA GLU A 273 -7.14 -21.62 -3.40
C GLU A 273 -7.70 -20.25 -3.83
N VAL A 274 -6.98 -19.48 -4.65
CA VAL A 274 -7.45 -18.18 -5.17
C VAL A 274 -8.80 -18.33 -5.86
N GLY A 275 -9.02 -19.44 -6.59
CA GLY A 275 -10.32 -19.74 -7.23
C GLY A 275 -11.51 -19.83 -6.27
N ARG A 276 -11.28 -19.89 -4.96
CA ARG A 276 -12.32 -19.90 -3.90
C ARG A 276 -12.65 -18.50 -3.37
N TYR A 277 -11.88 -17.48 -3.75
CA TYR A 277 -12.08 -16.09 -3.38
C TYR A 277 -12.71 -15.33 -4.54
N GLY A 278 -14.02 -15.49 -4.71
CA GLY A 278 -14.73 -14.80 -5.79
C GLY A 278 -14.59 -13.28 -5.70
N GLY A 279 -14.50 -12.65 -6.87
CA GLY A 279 -14.23 -11.22 -7.01
C GLY A 279 -12.76 -10.82 -6.85
N TYR A 280 -11.82 -11.75 -6.64
CA TYR A 280 -10.38 -11.43 -6.67
C TYR A 280 -9.81 -11.53 -8.08
N ASP A 281 -9.01 -10.52 -8.44
CA ASP A 281 -8.12 -10.53 -9.59
C ASP A 281 -6.67 -10.38 -9.08
N ILE A 282 -5.88 -11.43 -9.26
CA ILE A 282 -4.46 -11.48 -8.89
C ILE A 282 -3.53 -11.21 -10.08
N SER A 283 -4.07 -10.74 -11.21
CA SER A 283 -3.27 -10.34 -12.36
C SER A 283 -2.29 -9.25 -11.96
N GLY A 284 -1.00 -9.48 -12.17
CA GLY A 284 0.05 -8.54 -11.75
C GLY A 284 0.46 -8.66 -10.28
N LEU A 285 0.02 -9.70 -9.55
CA LEU A 285 0.52 -9.96 -8.19
C LEU A 285 2.06 -9.94 -8.18
N GLY A 286 2.64 -9.15 -7.29
CA GLY A 286 4.09 -8.96 -7.16
C GLY A 286 4.67 -7.84 -8.04
N GLU A 287 3.88 -7.21 -8.90
CA GLU A 287 4.32 -6.08 -9.72
C GLU A 287 4.61 -4.85 -8.84
N VAL A 288 5.76 -4.21 -9.07
CA VAL A 288 6.12 -2.97 -8.37
C VAL A 288 5.37 -1.81 -9.00
N ARG A 289 4.38 -1.28 -8.29
CA ARG A 289 3.56 -0.14 -8.72
C ARG A 289 4.29 1.19 -8.52
N MET A 290 5.04 1.32 -7.44
CA MET A 290 5.88 2.50 -7.15
C MET A 290 7.18 2.06 -6.48
N ASN A 291 8.30 2.63 -6.91
CA ASN A 291 9.61 2.37 -6.32
C ASN A 291 10.12 3.62 -5.59
N GLY A 292 10.50 3.47 -4.33
CA GLY A 292 11.02 4.54 -3.50
C GLY A 292 12.48 4.91 -3.80
N CYS A 293 12.96 5.93 -3.10
CA CYS A 293 14.34 6.42 -3.24
C CYS A 293 15.36 5.35 -2.78
N PRO A 294 16.48 5.17 -3.51
CA PRO A 294 17.61 4.31 -3.14
C PRO A 294 18.08 4.44 -1.70
#